data_AF-V4K738-F1
#
_entry.id   AF-V4K738-F1
#
_cell.length_a   1.000
_cell.length_b   1.000
_cell.length_c   1.000
_cell.angle_alpha   90.00
_cell.angle_beta   90.00
_cell.angle_gamma   90.00
#
_symmetry.space_group_name_H-M   'P 1'
#
loop_
_entity.id
_entity.type
_entity.pdbx_description
1 polymer ?
#
loop_
_entity_poly.entity_id
_entity_poly.type
_entity_poly.pdbx_seq_one_letter_code
_entity_poly.pdbx_strand_id
1 'polypeptide(L)'
;MLTDLKRAVLLTISVPIKPGSVHRLMGDADFERRLLEYVAVEPHLEEAYRRGRALGEGKLSAQELGLGGALARALKDAFESSGETPLVGLWSAAVTAAAIVGYSSASNVKVYESLRTLITRILYSSLPDDVIDMVEGIGDSGDIDLLEHLSRRNLTENYVKSNGLSLGDAFELLSEVDRGFSINLKGYEWLLGLTRLYEGLRSPLAGVVRVYLAVASELSKSPELLDLSKRREIDPSQLLRADRQLSSMRGSLNRSLGAVFLSLFLATASGKAPRGF
;
A
#
# COMPACT_ATOMS: atom_id res chain seq x y z
N MET A 1 17.58 -0.30 -0.73
CA MET A 1 16.28 0.16 -1.25
C MET A 1 15.23 -0.94 -1.30
N LEU A 2 15.37 -2.03 -2.07
CA LEU A 2 14.36 -3.12 -2.03
C LEU A 2 14.26 -3.75 -0.64
N THR A 3 15.39 -3.98 0.03
CA THR A 3 15.43 -4.43 1.44
C THR A 3 14.70 -3.47 2.38
N ASP A 4 14.82 -2.16 2.16
CA ASP A 4 14.15 -1.14 2.98
C ASP A 4 12.63 -1.16 2.75
N LEU A 5 12.20 -1.40 1.51
CA LEU A 5 10.79 -1.60 1.16
C LEU A 5 10.22 -2.86 1.82
N LYS A 6 10.89 -4.01 1.69
CA LYS A 6 10.51 -5.27 2.35
C LYS A 6 10.40 -5.09 3.87
N ARG A 7 11.36 -4.39 4.46
CA ARG A 7 11.36 -4.02 5.88
C ARG A 7 10.17 -3.14 6.26
N ALA A 8 9.82 -2.15 5.43
CA ALA A 8 8.69 -1.27 5.68
C ALA A 8 7.36 -2.04 5.67
N VAL A 9 7.20 -3.03 4.78
CA VAL A 9 6.04 -3.93 4.76
C VAL A 9 5.95 -4.71 6.07
N LEU A 10 7.03 -5.40 6.46
CA LEU A 10 7.06 -6.19 7.69
C LEU A 10 6.77 -5.34 8.93
N LEU A 11 7.39 -4.15 9.04
CA LEU A 11 7.13 -3.20 10.12
C LEU A 11 5.66 -2.77 10.17
N THR A 12 5.04 -2.53 9.01
CA THR A 12 3.63 -2.13 8.91
C THR A 12 2.72 -3.20 9.47
N ILE A 13 2.96 -4.46 9.11
CA ILE A 13 2.17 -5.60 9.59
C ILE A 13 2.45 -5.87 11.08
N SER A 14 3.72 -5.86 11.48
CA SER A 14 4.18 -6.34 12.80
C SER A 14 4.12 -5.34 13.95
N VAL A 15 3.58 -4.14 13.73
CA VAL A 15 3.36 -3.18 14.84
C VAL A 15 2.57 -3.85 15.96
N PRO A 16 2.95 -3.64 17.24
CA PRO A 16 2.31 -4.30 18.38
C PRO A 16 0.79 -4.14 18.41
N ILE A 17 0.30 -2.91 18.26
CA ILE A 17 -1.14 -2.59 18.28
C ILE A 17 -1.44 -1.53 17.23
N LYS A 18 -2.36 -1.85 16.31
CA LYS A 18 -3.02 -0.94 15.37
C LYS A 18 -4.52 -1.08 15.59
N PRO A 19 -5.15 -0.18 16.37
CA PRO A 19 -6.53 -0.36 16.84
C PRO A 19 -7.54 -0.71 15.76
N GLY A 20 -8.14 -1.90 15.84
CA GLY A 20 -9.15 -2.38 14.90
C GLY A 20 -8.59 -2.88 13.57
N SER A 21 -7.28 -3.04 13.41
CA SER A 21 -6.63 -3.61 12.21
C SER A 21 -5.70 -4.74 12.64
N VAL A 22 -5.13 -5.48 11.67
CA VAL A 22 -4.20 -6.57 11.99
C VAL A 22 -2.97 -6.06 12.75
N HIS A 23 -2.61 -6.70 13.87
CA HIS A 23 -1.44 -6.35 14.67
C HIS A 23 -0.88 -7.55 15.44
N ARG A 24 0.37 -7.45 15.90
CA ARG A 24 1.13 -8.59 16.48
C ARG A 24 0.52 -9.18 17.77
N LEU A 25 -0.19 -8.35 18.53
CA LEU A 25 -0.77 -8.75 19.83
C LEU A 25 -2.22 -9.25 19.73
N MET A 26 -2.74 -9.51 18.53
CA MET A 26 -4.06 -10.11 18.37
C MET A 26 -4.07 -11.56 18.89
N GLY A 27 -5.24 -12.00 19.36
CA GLY A 27 -5.44 -13.37 19.86
C GLY A 27 -5.92 -14.36 18.81
N ASP A 28 -6.20 -13.90 17.58
CA ASP A 28 -6.59 -14.73 16.45
C ASP A 28 -5.41 -14.91 15.47
N ALA A 29 -5.59 -15.77 14.47
CA ALA A 29 -4.56 -16.11 13.49
C ALA A 29 -4.42 -15.07 12.35
N ASP A 30 -5.07 -13.91 12.43
CA ASP A 30 -5.02 -12.91 11.36
C ASP A 30 -3.59 -12.42 11.14
N PHE A 31 -2.82 -12.19 12.22
CA PHE A 31 -1.44 -11.74 12.10
C PHE A 31 -0.56 -12.76 11.35
N GLU A 32 -0.63 -14.03 11.72
CA GLU A 32 0.08 -15.12 11.06
C GLU A 32 -0.35 -15.26 9.59
N ARG A 33 -1.65 -15.14 9.29
CA ARG A 33 -2.16 -15.14 7.91
C ARG A 33 -1.53 -14.03 7.07
N ARG A 34 -1.40 -12.80 7.61
CA ARG A 34 -0.74 -11.70 6.88
C ARG A 34 0.77 -11.90 6.70
N LEU A 35 1.42 -12.66 7.58
CA LEU A 35 2.82 -13.06 7.38
C LEU A 35 2.96 -14.11 6.27
N LEU A 36 2.02 -15.05 6.16
CA LEU A 36 1.98 -16.01 5.04
C LEU A 36 1.79 -15.27 3.71
N GLU A 37 0.89 -14.28 3.67
CA GLU A 37 0.72 -13.41 2.49
C GLU A 37 2.04 -12.72 2.11
N TYR A 38 2.80 -12.19 3.07
CA TYR A 38 4.10 -11.58 2.78
C TYR A 38 5.06 -12.56 2.08
N VAL A 39 5.15 -13.80 2.58
CA VAL A 39 6.02 -14.84 1.99
C VAL A 39 5.59 -15.17 0.56
N ALA A 40 4.29 -15.25 0.30
CA ALA A 40 3.75 -15.50 -1.02
C ALA A 40 3.94 -14.31 -1.99
N VAL A 41 3.86 -13.07 -1.49
CA VAL A 41 3.98 -11.85 -2.29
C VAL A 41 5.45 -11.47 -2.56
N GLU A 42 6.39 -11.87 -1.70
CA GLU A 42 7.80 -11.47 -1.81
C GLU A 42 8.42 -11.72 -3.20
N PRO A 43 8.24 -12.88 -3.87
CA PRO A 43 8.75 -13.10 -5.22
C PRO A 43 8.21 -12.08 -6.25
N HIS A 44 6.96 -11.64 -6.09
CA HIS A 44 6.37 -10.62 -6.97
C HIS A 44 6.94 -9.22 -6.73
N LEU A 45 7.38 -8.92 -5.50
CA LEU A 45 8.14 -7.69 -5.22
C LEU A 45 9.49 -7.71 -5.95
N GLU A 46 10.17 -8.86 -5.98
CA GLU A 46 11.45 -9.01 -6.67
C GLU A 46 11.29 -8.94 -8.20
N GLU A 47 10.24 -9.56 -8.74
CA GLU A 47 9.87 -9.44 -10.14
C GLU A 47 9.60 -7.99 -10.54
N ALA A 48 8.72 -7.31 -9.81
CA ALA A 48 8.38 -5.91 -10.08
C ALA A 48 9.61 -5.00 -9.99
N TYR A 49 10.48 -5.21 -8.99
CA TYR A 49 11.75 -4.51 -8.90
C TYR A 49 12.64 -4.74 -10.11
N ARG A 50 12.79 -6.00 -10.56
CA ARG A 50 13.63 -6.32 -11.72
C ARG A 50 13.10 -5.68 -13.01
N ARG A 51 11.78 -5.73 -13.25
CA ARG A 51 11.15 -5.11 -14.42
C ARG A 51 11.22 -3.58 -14.36
N GLY A 52 10.97 -2.99 -13.19
CA GLY A 52 11.17 -1.56 -12.97
C GLY A 52 12.61 -1.12 -13.26
N ARG A 53 13.60 -1.92 -12.85
CA ARG A 53 15.00 -1.68 -13.16
C ARG A 53 15.28 -1.78 -14.66
N ALA A 54 14.75 -2.80 -15.35
CA ALA A 54 14.88 -2.94 -16.80
C ALA A 54 14.28 -1.74 -17.57
N LEU A 55 13.14 -1.21 -17.10
CA LEU A 55 12.54 0.02 -17.61
C LEU A 55 13.48 1.23 -17.42
N GLY A 56 14.07 1.39 -16.22
CA GLY A 56 15.02 2.46 -15.95
C GLY A 56 16.33 2.36 -16.74
N GLU A 57 16.74 1.13 -17.11
CA GLU A 57 17.89 0.86 -17.99
C GLU A 57 17.55 1.03 -19.48
N GLY A 58 16.29 1.28 -19.84
CA GLY A 58 15.83 1.39 -21.24
C GLY A 58 15.76 0.05 -21.99
N LYS A 59 15.83 -1.08 -21.27
CA LYS A 59 15.72 -2.44 -21.84
C LYS A 59 14.29 -2.90 -22.06
N LEU A 60 13.34 -2.16 -21.51
CA LEU A 60 11.91 -2.46 -21.48
C LEU A 60 11.16 -1.13 -21.59
N SER A 61 10.10 -1.07 -22.40
CA SER A 61 9.24 0.12 -22.49
C SER A 61 8.24 0.16 -21.34
N ALA A 62 7.63 1.33 -21.08
CA ALA A 62 6.68 1.46 -19.98
C ALA A 62 5.44 0.57 -20.18
N GLN A 63 5.03 0.37 -21.44
CA GLN A 63 3.93 -0.52 -21.83
C GLN A 63 4.25 -1.99 -21.59
N GLU A 64 5.53 -2.37 -21.73
CA GLU A 64 6.01 -3.73 -21.47
C GLU A 64 6.25 -3.99 -19.98
N LEU A 65 6.00 -3.01 -19.07
CA LEU A 65 6.19 -3.20 -17.63
C LEU A 65 5.24 -4.22 -17.04
N GLY A 66 4.06 -4.42 -17.66
CA GLY A 66 3.08 -5.45 -17.30
C GLY A 66 2.81 -5.52 -15.80
N LEU A 67 2.64 -4.36 -15.17
CA LEU A 67 2.47 -4.23 -13.72
C LEU A 67 1.11 -4.77 -13.27
N GLY A 68 0.08 -4.68 -14.12
CA GLY A 68 -1.25 -5.20 -13.86
C GLY A 68 -1.23 -6.70 -13.59
N GLY A 69 -0.65 -7.48 -14.50
CA GLY A 69 -0.48 -8.92 -14.29
C GLY A 69 0.42 -9.28 -13.11
N ALA A 70 1.40 -8.43 -12.75
CA ALA A 70 2.21 -8.65 -11.55
C ALA A 70 1.39 -8.42 -10.26
N LEU A 71 0.53 -7.39 -10.24
CA LEU A 71 -0.43 -7.16 -9.15
C LEU A 71 -1.41 -8.32 -9.03
N ALA A 72 -1.98 -8.77 -10.15
CA ALA A 72 -2.95 -9.85 -10.18
C ALA A 72 -2.40 -11.15 -9.57
N ARG A 73 -1.21 -11.57 -10.00
CA ARG A 73 -0.55 -12.76 -9.45
C ARG A 73 -0.20 -12.60 -7.97
N ALA A 74 0.27 -11.42 -7.55
CA ALA A 74 0.57 -11.17 -6.15
C ALA A 74 -0.69 -11.29 -5.26
N LEU A 75 -1.83 -10.74 -5.71
CA LEU A 75 -3.10 -10.82 -4.97
C LEU A 75 -3.63 -12.25 -4.93
N LYS A 76 -3.54 -12.98 -6.03
CA LYS A 76 -3.91 -14.38 -6.10
C LYS A 76 -3.08 -15.25 -5.16
N ASP A 77 -1.75 -15.15 -5.21
CA ASP A 77 -0.87 -15.93 -4.36
C ASP A 77 -1.05 -15.56 -2.88
N ALA A 78 -1.32 -14.29 -2.57
CA ALA A 78 -1.67 -13.86 -1.22
C ALA A 78 -2.97 -14.55 -0.74
N PHE A 79 -4.02 -14.53 -1.56
CA PHE A 79 -5.29 -15.19 -1.25
C PHE A 79 -5.13 -16.72 -1.08
N GLU A 80 -4.44 -17.39 -2.01
CA GLU A 80 -4.19 -18.83 -1.93
C GLU A 80 -3.36 -19.22 -0.69
N SER A 81 -2.45 -18.36 -0.25
CA SER A 81 -1.62 -18.61 0.93
C SER A 81 -2.35 -18.45 2.26
N SER A 82 -3.33 -17.52 2.33
CA SER A 82 -4.01 -17.17 3.59
C SER A 82 -5.41 -17.79 3.71
N GLY A 83 -6.04 -18.14 2.59
CA GLY A 83 -7.41 -18.65 2.53
C GLY A 83 -8.49 -17.60 2.80
N GLU A 84 -8.11 -16.32 2.84
CA GLU A 84 -9.02 -15.19 3.09
C GLU A 84 -8.67 -14.01 2.18
N THR A 85 -9.61 -13.07 2.04
CA THR A 85 -9.36 -11.81 1.31
C THR A 85 -8.07 -11.15 1.82
N PRO A 86 -7.05 -10.98 0.96
CA PRO A 86 -5.75 -10.49 1.37
C PRO A 86 -5.78 -8.98 1.62
N LEU A 87 -4.69 -8.41 2.12
CA LEU A 87 -4.52 -6.95 2.23
C LEU A 87 -4.30 -6.30 0.85
N VAL A 88 -5.34 -6.27 0.01
CA VAL A 88 -5.29 -5.87 -1.40
C VAL A 88 -4.53 -4.54 -1.60
N GLY A 89 -4.89 -3.49 -0.88
CA GLY A 89 -4.20 -2.21 -0.97
C GLY A 89 -2.75 -2.25 -0.52
N LEU A 90 -2.40 -3.02 0.51
CA LEU A 90 -1.00 -3.15 0.97
C LEU A 90 -0.14 -3.84 -0.08
N TRP A 91 -0.60 -4.96 -0.62
CA TRP A 91 0.17 -5.71 -1.61
C TRP A 91 0.28 -4.96 -2.93
N SER A 92 -0.79 -4.29 -3.35
CA SER A 92 -0.79 -3.44 -4.54
C SER A 92 0.19 -2.27 -4.40
N ALA A 93 0.20 -1.63 -3.23
CA ALA A 93 1.17 -0.58 -2.90
C ALA A 93 2.61 -1.12 -2.90
N ALA A 94 2.85 -2.29 -2.31
CA ALA A 94 4.18 -2.87 -2.17
C ALA A 94 4.79 -3.27 -3.52
N VAL A 95 4.02 -3.95 -4.37
CA VAL A 95 4.44 -4.35 -5.73
C VAL A 95 4.73 -3.11 -6.58
N THR A 96 3.84 -2.10 -6.54
CA THR A 96 4.03 -0.83 -7.27
C THR A 96 5.27 -0.09 -6.79
N ALA A 97 5.45 0.02 -5.47
CA ALA A 97 6.62 0.66 -4.89
C ALA A 97 7.92 -0.10 -5.23
N ALA A 98 7.88 -1.44 -5.36
CA ALA A 98 9.03 -2.22 -5.77
C ALA A 98 9.44 -1.90 -7.23
N ALA A 99 8.48 -1.77 -8.14
CA ALA A 99 8.73 -1.30 -9.50
C ALA A 99 9.34 0.11 -9.52
N ILE A 100 8.81 1.03 -8.71
CA ILE A 100 9.36 2.39 -8.54
C ILE A 100 10.80 2.36 -8.04
N VAL A 101 11.09 1.53 -7.04
CA VAL A 101 12.44 1.34 -6.49
C VAL A 101 13.40 0.77 -7.54
N GLY A 102 12.94 -0.21 -8.33
CA GLY A 102 13.70 -0.76 -9.46
C GLY A 102 14.10 0.32 -10.44
N TYR A 103 13.11 1.07 -10.93
CA TYR A 103 13.32 2.16 -11.88
C TYR A 103 14.28 3.24 -11.33
N SER A 104 14.02 3.67 -10.10
CA SER A 104 14.81 4.68 -9.38
C SER A 104 16.28 4.26 -9.26
N SER A 105 16.54 2.99 -8.96
CA SER A 105 17.89 2.45 -8.81
C SER A 105 18.68 2.44 -10.13
N ALA A 106 18.03 2.13 -11.25
CA ALA A 106 18.65 2.13 -12.57
C ALA A 106 18.88 3.53 -13.13
N SER A 107 17.93 4.43 -12.89
CA SER A 107 17.95 5.80 -13.46
C SER A 107 18.69 6.81 -12.59
N ASN A 108 19.20 6.39 -11.43
CA ASN A 108 19.80 7.26 -10.41
C ASN A 108 18.89 8.44 -9.99
N VAL A 109 17.58 8.18 -9.93
CA VAL A 109 16.55 9.17 -9.56
C VAL A 109 16.13 8.89 -8.12
N LYS A 110 16.04 9.92 -7.28
CA LYS A 110 15.59 9.74 -5.89
C LYS A 110 14.06 9.63 -5.81
N VAL A 111 13.56 8.56 -5.18
CA VAL A 111 12.12 8.26 -5.09
C VAL A 111 11.31 9.42 -4.52
N TYR A 112 11.71 9.96 -3.37
CA TYR A 112 10.93 10.99 -2.67
C TYR A 112 10.83 12.30 -3.48
N GLU A 113 11.94 12.73 -4.07
CA GLU A 113 12.03 14.00 -4.81
C GLU A 113 11.35 13.93 -6.19
N SER A 114 11.26 12.73 -6.77
CA SER A 114 10.72 12.52 -8.13
C SER A 114 9.46 11.66 -8.14
N LEU A 115 8.75 11.55 -7.01
CA LEU A 115 7.61 10.63 -6.85
C LEU A 115 6.56 10.83 -7.94
N ARG A 116 6.18 12.08 -8.23
CA ARG A 116 5.21 12.42 -9.29
C ARG A 116 5.64 11.88 -10.65
N THR A 117 6.88 12.10 -11.05
CA THR A 117 7.43 11.62 -12.33
C THR A 117 7.48 10.09 -12.38
N LEU A 118 7.86 9.45 -11.29
CA LEU A 118 7.93 7.99 -11.18
C LEU A 118 6.52 7.37 -11.30
N ILE A 119 5.54 7.94 -10.61
CA ILE A 119 4.12 7.56 -10.71
C ILE A 119 3.64 7.70 -12.17
N THR A 120 3.91 8.82 -12.82
CA THR A 120 3.49 9.02 -14.23
C THR A 120 4.10 7.95 -15.15
N ARG A 121 5.39 7.64 -14.99
CA ARG A 121 6.09 6.65 -15.84
C ARG A 121 5.65 5.21 -15.60
N ILE A 122 5.27 4.86 -14.36
CA ILE A 122 4.99 3.48 -13.98
C ILE A 122 3.49 3.16 -14.04
N LEU A 123 2.62 4.09 -13.65
CA LEU A 123 1.18 3.86 -13.58
C LEU A 123 0.42 4.48 -14.74
N TYR A 124 0.74 5.72 -15.13
CA TYR A 124 -0.02 6.43 -16.17
C TYR A 124 0.49 6.16 -17.59
N SER A 125 1.55 5.35 -17.71
CA SER A 125 2.06 4.87 -19.00
C SER A 125 1.72 3.38 -19.22
N SER A 126 0.94 2.77 -18.32
CA SER A 126 0.50 1.37 -18.43
C SER A 126 -0.56 1.23 -19.51
N LEU A 127 -0.83 -0.01 -19.93
CA LEU A 127 -1.86 -0.31 -20.92
C LEU A 127 -3.23 -0.56 -20.26
N PRO A 128 -4.33 -0.45 -21.02
CA PRO A 128 -5.66 -0.88 -20.58
C PRO A 128 -5.70 -2.33 -20.09
N ASP A 129 -4.92 -3.21 -20.71
CA ASP A 129 -4.82 -4.62 -20.30
C ASP A 129 -4.21 -4.76 -18.89
N ASP A 130 -3.31 -3.87 -18.46
CA ASP A 130 -2.82 -3.86 -17.08
C ASP A 130 -3.96 -3.57 -16.07
N VAL A 131 -4.88 -2.68 -16.44
CA VAL A 131 -6.04 -2.35 -15.60
C VAL A 131 -6.95 -3.57 -15.48
N ILE A 132 -7.20 -4.25 -16.59
CA ILE A 132 -8.05 -5.44 -16.65
C ILE A 132 -7.44 -6.56 -15.81
N ASP A 133 -6.17 -6.88 -16.02
CA ASP A 133 -5.44 -7.87 -15.22
C ASP A 133 -5.56 -7.58 -13.72
N MET A 134 -5.35 -6.31 -13.32
CA MET A 134 -5.46 -5.92 -11.91
C MET A 134 -6.89 -6.12 -11.38
N VAL A 135 -7.91 -5.72 -12.14
CA VAL A 135 -9.32 -5.87 -11.74
C VAL A 135 -9.69 -7.35 -11.59
N GLU A 136 -9.25 -8.19 -12.53
CA GLU A 136 -9.41 -9.65 -12.45
C GLU A 136 -8.73 -10.21 -11.20
N GLY A 137 -7.49 -9.79 -10.91
CA GLY A 137 -6.78 -10.19 -9.70
C GLY A 137 -7.46 -9.76 -8.39
N ILE A 138 -8.09 -8.57 -8.37
CA ILE A 138 -8.93 -8.16 -7.23
C ILE A 138 -10.12 -9.12 -7.09
N GLY A 139 -10.76 -9.51 -8.20
CA GLY A 139 -11.86 -10.47 -8.19
C GLY A 139 -11.47 -11.86 -7.73
N ASP A 140 -10.34 -12.38 -8.22
CA ASP A 140 -9.77 -13.66 -7.80
C ASP A 140 -9.42 -13.68 -6.30
N SER A 141 -9.07 -12.51 -5.73
CA SER A 141 -8.78 -12.36 -4.30
C SER A 141 -10.03 -12.21 -3.41
N GLY A 142 -11.22 -12.11 -4.01
CA GLY A 142 -12.49 -12.03 -3.31
C GLY A 142 -12.81 -10.68 -2.64
N ASP A 143 -12.16 -9.57 -3.02
CA ASP A 143 -12.47 -8.24 -2.47
C ASP A 143 -13.66 -7.59 -3.22
N ILE A 144 -14.86 -8.04 -2.86
CA ILE A 144 -16.13 -7.65 -3.49
C ILE A 144 -16.38 -6.13 -3.36
N ASP A 145 -16.02 -5.50 -2.24
CA ASP A 145 -16.27 -4.07 -2.03
C ASP A 145 -15.51 -3.21 -3.06
N LEU A 146 -14.27 -3.58 -3.39
CA LEU A 146 -13.49 -2.87 -4.40
C LEU A 146 -14.09 -3.05 -5.79
N LEU A 147 -14.53 -4.26 -6.13
CA LEU A 147 -15.21 -4.53 -7.40
C LEU A 147 -16.52 -3.74 -7.51
N GLU A 148 -17.32 -3.71 -6.45
CA GLU A 148 -18.55 -2.92 -6.41
C GLU A 148 -18.25 -1.42 -6.59
N HIS A 149 -17.20 -0.92 -5.95
CA HIS A 149 -16.78 0.48 -6.09
C HIS A 149 -16.37 0.81 -7.53
N LEU A 150 -15.55 -0.03 -8.15
CA LEU A 150 -15.14 0.11 -9.56
C LEU A 150 -16.34 0.06 -10.51
N SER A 151 -17.27 -0.87 -10.28
CA SER A 151 -18.51 -1.00 -11.05
C SER A 151 -19.40 0.23 -10.93
N ARG A 152 -19.60 0.77 -9.71
CA ARG A 152 -20.33 2.04 -9.48
C ARG A 152 -19.68 3.24 -10.16
N ARG A 153 -18.37 3.20 -10.39
CA ARG A 153 -17.60 4.22 -11.13
C ARG A 153 -17.51 3.93 -12.63
N ASN A 154 -18.25 2.94 -13.13
CA ASN A 154 -18.31 2.54 -14.53
C ASN A 154 -16.96 2.07 -15.11
N LEU A 155 -16.05 1.58 -14.27
CA LEU A 155 -14.79 0.98 -14.72
C LEU A 155 -15.06 -0.47 -15.15
N THR A 156 -15.65 -0.60 -16.34
CA THR A 156 -15.86 -1.87 -17.03
C THR A 156 -14.75 -2.12 -18.05
N GLU A 157 -14.50 -3.37 -18.43
CA GLU A 157 -13.49 -3.73 -19.44
C GLU A 157 -13.67 -2.93 -20.75
N ASN A 158 -14.90 -2.84 -21.25
CA ASN A 158 -15.21 -2.07 -22.46
C ASN A 158 -14.87 -0.58 -22.29
N TYR A 159 -15.19 0.00 -21.13
CA TYR A 159 -14.92 1.40 -20.85
C TYR A 159 -13.41 1.66 -20.73
N VAL A 160 -12.68 0.77 -20.06
CA VAL A 160 -11.21 0.79 -19.93
C VAL A 160 -10.56 0.77 -21.31
N LYS A 161 -10.92 -0.18 -22.17
CA LYS A 161 -10.36 -0.30 -23.53
C LYS A 161 -10.71 0.91 -24.41
N SER A 162 -11.97 1.34 -24.39
CA SER A 162 -12.44 2.43 -25.26
C SER A 162 -11.85 3.80 -24.90
N ASN A 163 -11.55 4.04 -23.63
CA ASN A 163 -11.00 5.31 -23.15
C ASN A 163 -9.49 5.27 -22.90
N GLY A 164 -8.83 4.13 -23.12
CA GLY A 164 -7.39 3.98 -22.91
C GLY A 164 -6.98 4.20 -21.45
N LEU A 165 -7.79 3.72 -20.49
CA LEU A 165 -7.51 3.94 -19.06
C LEU A 165 -6.25 3.20 -18.63
N SER A 166 -5.46 3.86 -17.78
CA SER A 166 -4.22 3.35 -17.19
C SER A 166 -4.42 2.85 -15.76
N LEU A 167 -3.41 2.15 -15.21
CA LEU A 167 -3.38 1.80 -13.79
C LEU A 167 -3.44 3.04 -12.91
N GLY A 168 -2.90 4.16 -13.37
CA GLY A 168 -3.01 5.44 -12.68
C GLY A 168 -4.46 5.86 -12.45
N ASP A 169 -5.30 5.73 -13.47
CA ASP A 169 -6.72 6.06 -13.41
C ASP A 169 -7.48 5.12 -12.46
N ALA A 170 -7.19 3.82 -12.52
CA ALA A 170 -7.78 2.83 -11.63
C ALA A 170 -7.36 3.04 -10.16
N PHE A 171 -6.08 3.35 -9.91
CA PHE A 171 -5.56 3.66 -8.58
C PHE A 171 -6.22 4.90 -7.98
N GLU A 172 -6.52 5.92 -8.79
CA GLU A 172 -7.25 7.10 -8.32
C GLU A 172 -8.63 6.72 -7.77
N LEU A 173 -9.40 5.89 -8.50
CA LEU A 173 -10.72 5.46 -8.07
C LEU A 173 -10.64 4.55 -6.82
N LEU A 174 -9.72 3.59 -6.82
CA LEU A 174 -9.54 2.66 -5.70
C LEU A 174 -9.05 3.38 -4.43
N SER A 175 -8.29 4.47 -4.56
CA SER A 175 -7.76 5.22 -3.42
C SER A 175 -8.84 5.92 -2.57
N GLU A 176 -10.07 6.00 -3.08
CA GLU A 176 -11.22 6.51 -2.33
C GLU A 176 -11.71 5.54 -1.25
N VAL A 177 -11.49 4.24 -1.44
CA VAL A 177 -11.95 3.16 -0.55
C VAL A 177 -10.80 2.41 0.11
N ASP A 178 -9.68 2.24 -0.59
CA ASP A 178 -8.46 1.64 -0.05
C ASP A 178 -7.23 2.51 -0.26
N ARG A 179 -6.67 2.98 0.86
CA ARG A 179 -5.59 3.97 0.86
C ARG A 179 -4.27 3.41 0.34
N GLY A 180 -4.14 2.10 0.16
CA GLY A 180 -2.98 1.51 -0.53
C GLY A 180 -2.82 1.97 -1.98
N PHE A 181 -3.91 2.33 -2.64
CA PHE A 181 -3.87 2.83 -4.01
C PHE A 181 -3.52 4.34 -4.10
N SER A 182 -3.21 5.00 -2.98
CA SER A 182 -2.93 6.45 -2.96
C SER A 182 -1.61 6.86 -3.62
N ILE A 183 -0.79 5.91 -4.09
CA ILE A 183 0.42 6.18 -4.88
C ILE A 183 0.05 6.54 -6.33
N ASN A 184 -0.75 7.59 -6.50
CA ASN A 184 -1.25 8.09 -7.78
C ASN A 184 -1.17 9.62 -7.83
N LEU A 185 -1.51 10.26 -8.96
CA LEU A 185 -1.36 11.71 -9.11
C LEU A 185 -2.32 12.55 -8.24
N LYS A 186 -3.43 11.98 -7.76
CA LYS A 186 -4.34 12.64 -6.79
C LYS A 186 -3.92 12.43 -5.34
N GLY A 187 -3.32 11.29 -5.01
CA GLY A 187 -3.02 10.88 -3.64
C GLY A 187 -1.57 11.13 -3.17
N TYR A 188 -0.61 11.32 -4.08
CA TYR A 188 0.80 11.35 -3.70
C TYR A 188 1.18 12.50 -2.76
N GLU A 189 0.56 13.68 -2.88
CA GLU A 189 0.86 14.81 -1.99
C GLU A 189 0.38 14.56 -0.56
N TRP A 190 -0.79 13.93 -0.42
CA TRP A 190 -1.30 13.47 0.88
C TRP A 190 -0.35 12.45 1.50
N LEU A 191 0.14 11.46 0.73
CA LEU A 191 1.15 10.51 1.19
C LEU A 191 2.45 11.21 1.66
N LEU A 192 2.94 12.20 0.91
CA LEU A 192 4.11 12.99 1.30
C LEU A 192 3.85 13.77 2.59
N GLY A 193 2.63 14.27 2.79
CA GLY A 193 2.17 14.89 4.03
C GLY A 193 2.29 13.96 5.24
N LEU A 194 1.86 12.70 5.11
CA LEU A 194 1.96 11.69 6.17
C LEU A 194 3.40 11.42 6.62
N THR A 195 4.40 11.59 5.74
CA THR A 195 5.81 11.39 6.10
C THR A 195 6.30 12.32 7.21
N ARG A 196 5.64 13.48 7.39
CA ARG A 196 5.97 14.44 8.46
C ARG A 196 5.68 13.89 9.86
N LEU A 197 4.78 12.91 9.97
CA LEU A 197 4.44 12.28 11.26
C LEU A 197 5.58 11.43 11.83
N TYR A 198 6.61 11.12 11.03
CA TYR A 198 7.83 10.44 11.49
C TYR A 198 8.88 11.40 12.07
N GLU A 199 8.77 12.70 11.81
CA GLU A 199 9.79 13.68 12.20
C GLU A 199 9.92 13.78 13.73
N GLY A 200 11.16 13.74 14.23
CA GLY A 200 11.46 13.82 15.67
C GLY A 200 11.12 12.56 16.48
N LEU A 201 10.64 11.48 15.84
CA LEU A 201 10.43 10.20 16.50
C LEU A 201 11.74 9.44 16.70
N ARG A 202 11.79 8.60 17.74
CA ARG A 202 12.95 7.74 18.03
C ARG A 202 12.85 6.35 17.40
N SER A 203 11.65 5.93 17.01
CA SER A 203 11.39 4.59 16.48
C SER A 203 10.48 4.67 15.25
N PRO A 204 10.78 3.91 14.17
CA PRO A 204 9.89 3.81 13.02
C PRO A 204 8.53 3.21 13.40
N LEU A 205 8.47 2.29 14.37
CA LEU A 205 7.22 1.69 14.85
C LEU A 205 6.27 2.73 15.43
N ALA A 206 6.79 3.70 16.20
CA ALA A 206 5.99 4.79 16.73
C ALA A 206 5.38 5.65 15.60
N GLY A 207 6.14 5.85 14.52
CA GLY A 207 5.66 6.56 13.34
C GLY A 207 4.58 5.78 12.60
N VAL A 208 4.74 4.46 12.46
CA VAL A 208 3.73 3.58 11.86
C VAL A 208 2.42 3.64 12.65
N VAL A 209 2.47 3.54 13.98
CA VAL A 209 1.28 3.70 14.84
C VAL A 209 0.64 5.07 14.62
N ARG A 210 1.45 6.13 14.61
CA ARG A 210 0.95 7.50 14.47
C ARG A 210 0.26 7.74 13.12
N VAL A 211 0.89 7.30 12.03
CA VAL A 211 0.28 7.39 10.69
C VAL A 211 -0.97 6.53 10.61
N TYR A 212 -0.93 5.30 11.13
CA TYR A 212 -2.10 4.44 11.20
C TYR A 212 -3.27 5.15 11.87
N LEU A 213 -3.07 5.74 13.06
CA LEU A 213 -4.11 6.46 13.78
C LEU A 213 -4.68 7.63 12.98
N ALA A 214 -3.82 8.40 12.29
CA ALA A 214 -4.26 9.50 11.44
C ALA A 214 -5.13 9.00 10.27
N VAL A 215 -4.67 8.00 9.52
CA VAL A 215 -5.41 7.45 8.36
C VAL A 215 -6.68 6.73 8.80
N ALA A 216 -6.61 5.93 9.86
CA ALA A 216 -7.76 5.24 10.45
C ALA A 216 -8.82 6.21 10.95
N SER A 217 -8.42 7.35 11.53
CA SER A 217 -9.36 8.38 11.97
C SER A 217 -10.21 8.96 10.83
N GLU A 218 -9.64 9.08 9.64
CA GLU A 218 -10.37 9.54 8.44
C GLU A 218 -11.38 8.48 7.96
N LEU A 219 -10.94 7.21 7.89
CA LEU A 219 -11.78 6.10 7.42
C LEU A 219 -12.92 5.78 8.38
N SER A 220 -12.64 5.75 9.69
CA SER A 220 -13.63 5.44 10.72
C SER A 220 -14.39 6.66 11.24
N LYS A 221 -14.02 7.87 10.78
CA LYS A 221 -14.53 9.15 11.30
C LYS A 221 -14.43 9.24 12.82
N SER A 222 -13.32 8.76 13.41
CA SER A 222 -13.12 8.72 14.87
C SER A 222 -12.26 9.90 15.35
N PRO A 223 -12.84 10.88 16.08
CA PRO A 223 -12.07 11.97 16.69
C PRO A 223 -11.05 11.47 17.72
N GLU A 224 -11.35 10.35 18.41
CA GLU A 224 -10.45 9.76 19.40
C GLU A 224 -9.14 9.29 18.77
N LEU A 225 -9.21 8.60 17.62
CA LEU A 225 -8.01 8.18 16.89
C LEU A 225 -7.21 9.38 16.38
N LEU A 226 -7.90 10.43 15.91
CA LEU A 226 -7.26 11.66 15.47
C LEU A 226 -6.51 12.34 16.62
N ASP A 227 -7.11 12.40 17.80
CA ASP A 227 -6.46 12.98 18.98
C ASP A 227 -5.27 12.14 19.43
N LEU A 228 -5.38 10.80 19.43
CA LEU A 228 -4.25 9.91 19.74
C LEU A 228 -3.09 10.10 18.74
N SER A 229 -3.37 10.30 17.45
CA SER A 229 -2.34 10.54 16.43
C SER A 229 -1.50 11.79 16.68
N LYS A 230 -2.04 12.79 17.39
CA LYS A 230 -1.37 14.07 17.68
C LYS A 230 -0.54 14.03 18.96
N ARG A 231 -0.68 12.99 19.79
CA ARG A 231 0.01 12.90 21.07
C ARG A 231 1.49 12.59 20.88
N ARG A 232 2.32 13.21 21.72
CA ARG A 232 3.78 12.96 21.75
C ARG A 232 4.09 11.53 22.17
N GLU A 233 3.37 11.05 23.18
CA GLU A 233 3.45 9.69 23.72
C GLU A 233 2.05 9.09 23.73
N ILE A 234 1.96 7.80 23.43
CA ILE A 234 0.71 7.05 23.36
C ILE A 234 0.80 5.92 24.37
N ASP A 235 -0.14 5.89 25.32
CA ASP A 235 -0.22 4.81 26.29
C ASP A 235 -0.77 3.53 25.60
N PRO A 236 -0.06 2.39 25.67
CA PRO A 236 -0.55 1.11 25.16
C PRO A 236 -1.96 0.74 25.62
N SER A 237 -2.36 1.15 26.84
CA SER A 237 -3.71 0.89 27.36
C SER A 237 -4.81 1.58 26.55
N GLN A 238 -4.51 2.77 25.99
CA GLN A 238 -5.43 3.51 25.12
C GLN A 238 -5.56 2.83 23.76
N LEU A 239 -4.44 2.31 23.22
CA LEU A 239 -4.46 1.54 21.98
C LEU A 239 -5.28 0.25 22.12
N LEU A 240 -5.11 -0.49 23.22
CA LEU A 240 -5.89 -1.71 23.50
C LEU A 240 -7.39 -1.41 23.66
N ARG A 241 -7.74 -0.27 24.28
CA ARG A 241 -9.15 0.13 24.43
C ARG A 241 -9.76 0.44 23.07
N ALA A 242 -9.08 1.26 22.26
CA ALA A 242 -9.53 1.60 20.91
C ALA A 242 -9.63 0.35 20.03
N ASP A 243 -8.70 -0.60 20.17
CA ASP A 243 -8.69 -1.85 19.42
C ASP A 243 -9.96 -2.68 19.66
N ARG A 244 -10.34 -2.86 20.92
CA ARG A 244 -11.58 -3.58 21.28
C ARG A 244 -12.83 -2.93 20.68
N GLN A 245 -12.88 -1.60 20.66
CA GLN A 245 -14.01 -0.84 20.14
C GLN A 245 -14.12 -0.90 18.61
N LEU A 246 -13.00 -1.04 17.91
CA LEU A 246 -12.92 -0.97 16.46
C LEU A 246 -12.77 -2.34 15.79
N SER A 247 -12.75 -3.42 16.58
CA SER A 247 -12.55 -4.78 16.08
C SER A 247 -13.56 -5.21 15.00
N SER A 248 -14.80 -4.71 15.06
CA SER A 248 -15.84 -4.95 14.05
C SER A 248 -15.58 -4.25 12.71
N MET A 249 -14.68 -3.26 12.67
CA MET A 249 -14.31 -2.48 11.48
C MET A 249 -13.05 -3.01 10.80
N ARG A 250 -12.60 -4.22 11.14
CA ARG A 250 -11.31 -4.77 10.71
C ARG A 250 -11.07 -4.72 9.21
N GLY A 251 -12.03 -5.19 8.42
CA GLY A 251 -11.94 -5.14 6.95
C GLY A 251 -11.69 -3.73 6.45
N SER A 252 -12.48 -2.76 6.91
CA SER A 252 -12.35 -1.34 6.52
C SER A 252 -11.04 -0.70 7.01
N LEU A 253 -10.59 -1.01 8.23
CA LEU A 253 -9.37 -0.41 8.79
C LEU A 253 -8.09 -1.02 8.22
N ASN A 254 -8.13 -2.27 7.77
CA ASN A 254 -7.03 -2.89 7.01
C ASN A 254 -6.74 -2.13 5.69
N ARG A 255 -7.75 -1.46 5.12
CA ARG A 255 -7.60 -0.58 3.94
C ARG A 255 -6.77 0.68 4.19
N SER A 256 -6.34 0.94 5.44
CA SER A 256 -5.36 1.99 5.75
C SER A 256 -3.91 1.56 5.54
N LEU A 257 -3.64 0.25 5.59
CA LEU A 257 -2.28 -0.28 5.78
C LEU A 257 -1.36 0.00 4.59
N GLY A 258 -1.88 0.05 3.37
CA GLY A 258 -1.07 0.40 2.20
C GLY A 258 -0.54 1.84 2.28
N ALA A 259 -1.35 2.82 2.72
CA ALA A 259 -0.86 4.18 2.94
C ALA A 259 0.14 4.29 4.09
N VAL A 260 -0.09 3.53 5.17
CA VAL A 260 0.85 3.44 6.30
C VAL A 260 2.20 2.91 5.82
N PHE A 261 2.22 1.82 5.06
CA PHE A 261 3.42 1.27 4.42
C PHE A 261 4.10 2.30 3.52
N LEU A 262 3.36 2.91 2.59
CA LEU A 262 3.90 3.91 1.66
C LEU A 262 4.51 5.09 2.39
N SER A 263 3.87 5.56 3.47
CA SER A 263 4.39 6.67 4.28
C SER A 263 5.72 6.32 4.95
N LEU A 264 5.86 5.11 5.50
CA LEU A 264 7.10 4.64 6.13
C LEU A 264 8.20 4.50 5.10
N PHE A 265 7.88 3.90 3.95
CA PHE A 265 8.81 3.74 2.84
C PHE A 265 9.32 5.10 2.34
N LEU A 266 8.43 6.06 2.09
CA LEU A 266 8.78 7.41 1.64
C LEU A 266 9.54 8.22 2.71
N ALA A 267 9.16 8.09 3.99
CA ALA A 267 9.88 8.71 5.09
C ALA A 267 11.30 8.14 5.24
N THR A 268 11.49 6.84 5.01
CA THR A 268 12.80 6.21 5.00
C THR A 268 13.64 6.69 3.81
N ALA A 269 13.04 6.77 2.63
CA ALA A 269 13.69 7.24 1.40
C ALA A 269 14.13 8.72 1.48
N SER A 270 13.41 9.55 2.23
CA SER A 270 13.75 10.96 2.48
C SER A 270 14.66 11.19 3.70
N GLY A 271 14.97 10.14 4.47
CA GLY A 271 15.73 10.27 5.72
C GLY A 271 14.95 10.89 6.88
N LYS A 272 13.62 11.03 6.77
CA LYS A 272 12.74 11.53 7.82
C LYS A 272 12.40 10.49 8.89
N ALA A 273 12.39 9.21 8.51
CA ALA A 273 12.19 8.13 9.46
C ALA A 273 13.52 7.74 10.13
N PRO A 274 13.51 7.39 11.44
CA PRO A 274 14.69 6.87 12.12
C PRO A 274 15.24 5.62 11.42
N ARG A 275 16.55 5.60 11.16
CA ARG A 275 17.25 4.42 10.64
C ARG A 275 17.70 3.56 11.82
N GLY A 276 16.87 2.62 12.26
CA GLY A 276 17.24 1.71 13.34
C GLY A 276 16.09 0.85 13.85
N PHE A 277 16.42 -0.37 14.21
CA PHE A 277 15.67 -1.21 15.14
C PHE A 277 16.38 -1.15 16.50
#